data_AF-A0A6P1Y3W3-F1
#
_entry.id   AF-A0A6P1Y3W3-F1
#
_cell.length_a   1.000
_cell.length_b   1.000
_cell.length_c   1.000
_cell.angle_alpha   90.00
_cell.angle_beta   90.00
_cell.angle_gamma   90.00
#
_symmetry.space_group_name_H-M   'P 1'
#
loop_
_entity.id
_entity.type
_entity.pdbx_description
1 polymer ?
#
loop_
_entity_poly.entity_id
_entity_poly.type
_entity_poly.pdbx_seq_one_letter_code
_entity_poly.pdbx_strand_id
1 'polypeptide(L)' 'MTYVKKVRVFTVADPWDLEKHVNRFLSEEMTRGFNIIDIQYQTTCTRHDHAVYSCMVYYSEPIEE' A
#
# COMPACT_ATOMS: atom_id res chain seq x y z
N MET A 1 5.09 8.78 -22.45
CA MET A 1 4.96 8.44 -21.02
C MET A 1 4.32 7.07 -20.86
N THR A 2 5.16 6.04 -20.74
CA THR A 2 4.74 4.68 -20.43
C THR A 2 4.65 4.55 -18.91
N TYR A 3 3.57 3.99 -18.39
CA TYR A 3 3.35 3.83 -16.95
C TYR A 3 3.46 2.36 -16.57
N VAL A 4 4.28 2.04 -15.58
CA VAL A 4 4.39 0.66 -15.06
C VAL A 4 3.48 0.52 -13.86
N LYS A 5 2.51 -0.40 -13.94
CA LYS A 5 1.67 -0.77 -12.79
C LYS A 5 2.52 -1.55 -11.78
N LYS A 6 2.48 -1.12 -10.52
CA LYS A 6 3.12 -1.77 -9.39
C LYS A 6 2.11 -2.04 -8.29
N VAL A 7 2.46 -3.01 -7.44
CA VAL A 7 1.70 -3.40 -6.26
C VAL A 7 2.62 -3.36 -5.06
N ARG A 8 2.20 -2.68 -4.00
CA ARG A 8 2.87 -2.69 -2.70
C ARG A 8 1.93 -3.30 -1.66
N VAL A 9 2.42 -4.25 -0.88
CA VAL A 9 1.66 -4.92 0.19
C VAL A 9 2.22 -4.53 1.54
N PHE A 10 1.35 -4.10 2.46
CA PHE A 10 1.63 -3.81 3.85
C PHE A 10 0.94 -4.86 4.72
N THR A 11 1.57 -5.29 5.80
CA THR A 11 1.01 -6.29 6.71
C THR A 11 1.53 -6.04 8.12
N VAL A 12 0.63 -5.90 9.10
CA VAL A 12 0.95 -5.63 10.50
C VAL A 12 -0.08 -6.25 11.44
N ALA A 13 0.26 -6.38 12.71
CA ALA A 13 -0.66 -6.87 13.74
C ALA A 13 -1.55 -5.78 14.36
N ASP A 14 -1.18 -4.50 14.22
CA ASP A 14 -1.92 -3.35 14.74
C ASP A 14 -2.47 -2.49 13.59
N PRO A 15 -3.77 -2.16 13.58
CA PRO A 15 -4.39 -1.42 12.47
C PRO A 15 -3.91 0.04 12.37
N TRP A 16 -3.54 0.67 13.47
CA TRP A 16 -3.02 2.04 13.48
C TRP A 16 -1.62 2.11 12.88
N ASP A 17 -0.81 1.09 13.10
CA ASP A 17 0.50 0.98 12.46
C ASP A 17 0.37 0.73 10.95
N LEU A 18 -0.69 0.03 10.51
CA LEU A 18 -0.98 -0.16 9.09
C LEU A 18 -1.25 1.18 8.43
N GLU A 19 -2.14 1.96 9.03
CA GLU A 19 -2.54 3.28 8.52
C GLU A 19 -1.33 4.22 8.44
N LYS A 20 -0.48 4.26 9.48
CA LYS A 20 0.75 5.06 9.46
C LYS A 20 1.69 4.69 8.31
N HIS A 21 1.92 3.40 8.08
CA HIS A 21 2.80 2.94 7.01
C HIS A 21 2.23 3.24 5.62
N VAL A 22 0.92 3.02 5.43
CA VAL A 22 0.25 3.32 4.16
C VAL A 22 0.28 4.82 3.89
N ASN A 23 -0.09 5.67 4.86
CA ASN A 23 -0.12 7.12 4.69
C ASN A 23 1.27 7.71 4.39
N ARG A 24 2.30 7.18 5.05
CA ARG A 24 3.69 7.55 4.74
C ARG A 24 4.04 7.21 3.30
N PHE A 25 3.75 5.98 2.87
CA PHE A 25 4.01 5.54 1.50
C PHE A 25 3.27 6.42 0.47
N LEU A 26 1.98 6.65 0.67
CA LEU A 26 1.17 7.48 -0.25
C LEU A 26 1.76 8.89 -0.38
N SER A 27 2.20 9.49 0.72
CA SER A 27 2.80 10.83 0.73
C SER A 27 4.14 10.88 -0.02
N GLU A 28 4.98 9.86 0.17
CA GLU A 28 6.27 9.75 -0.51
C GLU A 28 6.09 9.55 -2.03
N GLU A 29 5.16 8.68 -2.44
CA GLU A 29 4.93 8.36 -3.86
C GLU A 29 4.18 9.48 -4.61
N MET A 30 3.23 10.17 -3.96
CA MET A 30 2.62 11.38 -4.53
C MET A 30 3.66 12.47 -4.80
N THR A 31 4.63 12.64 -3.90
CA THR A 31 5.73 13.60 -4.07
C THR A 31 6.61 13.25 -5.28
N ARG A 32 6.70 11.96 -5.63
CA ARG A 32 7.46 11.47 -6.80
C ARG A 32 6.68 11.57 -8.12
N GLY A 33 5.46 12.10 -8.09
CA GLY A 33 4.60 12.24 -9.28
C GLY A 33 3.92 10.94 -9.70
N PHE A 34 3.78 9.99 -8.79
CA PHE A 34 3.15 8.70 -9.08
C PHE A 34 1.63 8.80 -8.88
N ASN A 35 0.88 8.00 -9.65
CA ASN A 35 -0.58 7.95 -9.55
C ASN A 35 -1.01 6.69 -8.81
N ILE A 36 -1.86 6.87 -7.79
CA ILE A 36 -2.52 5.77 -7.10
C ILE A 36 -3.70 5.30 -7.94
N ILE A 37 -3.76 4.00 -8.19
CA ILE A 37 -4.80 3.35 -9.00
C ILE A 37 -5.90 2.82 -8.08
N ASP A 38 -5.53 2.08 -7.04
CA ASP A 38 -6.46 1.43 -6.11
C ASP A 38 -5.79 1.13 -4.76
N ILE A 39 -6.57 1.07 -3.68
CA ILE A 39 -6.12 0.71 -2.34
C ILE A 39 -7.11 -0.28 -1.74
N GLN A 40 -6.63 -1.46 -1.37
CA GLN A 40 -7.45 -2.54 -0.83
C GLN A 40 -6.98 -2.93 0.56
N TYR A 41 -7.87 -2.79 1.55
CA TYR A 41 -7.63 -3.24 2.92
C TYR A 41 -8.22 -4.63 3.13
N GLN A 42 -7.48 -5.50 3.82
CA GLN A 42 -7.92 -6.84 4.17
C GLN A 42 -7.49 -7.18 5.60
N THR A 43 -8.42 -7.76 6.37
CA THR A 43 -8.12 -8.31 7.69
C THR A 43 -8.12 -9.82 7.60
N THR A 44 -6.98 -10.44 7.92
CA THR A 44 -6.80 -11.88 7.90
C THR A 44 -6.73 -12.37 9.34
N CYS A 45 -7.66 -13.24 9.75
CA CYS A 45 -7.60 -13.85 11.07
C CYS A 45 -6.68 -15.08 11.01
N THR A 46 -5.54 -15.05 11.70
CA THR A 46 -4.72 -16.26 11.84
C THR A 46 -5.24 -17.11 12.98
N ARG A 47 -5.08 -18.44 12.90
CA ARG A 47 -5.70 -19.48 13.77
C ARG A 47 -5.52 -19.34 15.30
N HIS A 48 -4.84 -18.30 15.78
CA HIS A 48 -4.48 -18.10 17.19
C HIS A 48 -4.70 -16.65 17.65
N ASP A 49 -5.95 -16.16 17.63
CA ASP A 49 -6.42 -14.89 18.23
C ASP A 49 -5.69 -13.59 17.84
N HIS A 50 -4.82 -13.63 16.83
CA HIS A 50 -4.13 -12.48 16.29
C HIS A 50 -4.70 -12.10 14.93
N ALA A 51 -5.43 -10.97 14.91
CA ALA A 51 -5.83 -10.31 13.69
C ALA A 51 -4.58 -9.75 13.00
N VAL A 52 -4.45 -10.05 11.71
CA VAL A 52 -3.42 -9.46 10.85
C VAL A 52 -4.12 -8.51 9.90
N TYR A 53 -3.67 -7.26 9.87
CA TYR A 53 -4.20 -6.23 8.99
C TYR A 53 -3.25 -6.07 7.81
N SER A 54 -3.82 -6.01 6.61
CA SER A 54 -3.05 -5.85 5.38
C SER A 54 -3.66 -4.80 4.46
N CYS A 55 -2.81 -4.16 3.67
CA CYS A 55 -3.20 -3.17 2.68
C CYS A 55 -2.41 -3.42 1.39
N MET A 56 -3.09 -3.50 0.26
CA MET A 56 -2.50 -3.56 -1.07
C MET A 56 -2.72 -2.23 -1.78
N VAL A 57 -1.64 -1.58 -2.20
CA VAL A 57 -1.68 -0.34 -2.96
C VAL A 57 -1.24 -0.62 -4.38
N TYR A 58 -2.12 -0.34 -5.34
CA TYR A 58 -1.84 -0.37 -6.76
C TYR A 58 -1.51 1.04 -7.22
N TYR A 59 -0.36 1.22 -7.87
CA TYR A 59 0.10 2.53 -8.29
C TYR A 59 0.88 2.43 -9.60
N SER A 60 1.08 3.56 -10.27
CA SER A 60 1.86 3.65 -11.49
C SER A 60 3.09 4.52 -11.30
N GLU A 61 4.23 4.04 -11.75
CA GLU A 61 5.46 4.83 -11.86
C GLU A 61 5.64 5.38 -13.29
N PRO A 62 6.11 6.63 -13.44
CA PRO A 62 6.57 7.15 -14.72
C PRO A 62 7.84 6.41 -15.13
N ILE A 63 7.90 5.98 -16.39
CA ILE A 63 9.15 5.55 -17.00
C ILE A 63 9.89 6.82 -17.44
N GLU A 64 11.05 7.10 -16.86
CA GLU A 64 12.01 8.06 -17.44
C GLU A 64 12.50 7.49 -18.78
N GLU A 65 12.36 8.28 -19.85
CA GLU A 65 12.86 7.96 -21.20
C GLU A 65 14.39 8.09 -21.30
#